data_AF-A0A2E3ARE7-F1
#
_entry.id   AF-A0A2E3ARE7-F1
#
_cell.length_a   1.000
_cell.length_b   1.000
_cell.length_c   1.000
_cell.angle_alpha   90.00
_cell.angle_beta   90.00
_cell.angle_gamma   90.00
#
_symmetry.space_group_name_H-M   'P 1'
#
loop_
_entity.id
_entity.type
_entity.pdbx_description
1 polymer ?
#
loop_
_entity_poly.entity_id
_entity_poly.type
_entity_poly.pdbx_seq_one_letter_code
_entity_poly.pdbx_strand_id
1 'polypeptide(L)'
;MFEGIAATATHLGLLSGAMAIGSSWVAAIASPNCSFDKLDGSRADRHVRELLLQTSTPIAGMMLASGAFFLLASSWAAAVTALLAAFGFYSNRWMLTPGKKHKGERTSRKGQRAVSVSFSLMFTLVAIVSAVLGMIRI
;
A
#
# COMPACT_ATOMS: atom_id res chain seq x y z
N MET A 1 6.17 -27.06 -20.23
CA MET A 1 6.61 -25.65 -20.43
C MET A 1 5.73 -24.67 -19.67
N PHE A 2 4.39 -24.78 -19.76
CA PHE A 2 3.46 -23.86 -19.08
C PHE A 2 3.50 -23.93 -17.53
N GLU A 3 3.75 -25.10 -16.92
CA GLU A 3 3.88 -25.20 -15.46
C GLU A 3 5.08 -24.43 -14.89
N GLY A 4 6.21 -24.41 -15.61
CA GLY A 4 7.39 -23.65 -15.20
C GLY A 4 7.12 -22.14 -15.20
N ILE A 5 6.42 -21.66 -16.23
CA ILE A 5 6.02 -20.25 -16.34
C ILE A 5 5.04 -19.87 -15.22
N ALA A 6 4.04 -20.71 -14.95
CA ALA A 6 3.08 -20.48 -13.88
C ALA A 6 3.76 -20.42 -12.50
N ALA A 7 4.68 -21.35 -12.22
CA ALA A 7 5.43 -21.35 -10.96
C ALA A 7 6.31 -20.09 -10.81
N THR A 8 7.06 -19.72 -11.86
CA THR A 8 7.86 -18.49 -11.84
C THR A 8 6.98 -17.26 -11.64
N ALA A 9 5.82 -17.19 -12.31
CA ALA A 9 4.86 -16.11 -12.14
C ALA A 9 4.32 -16.05 -10.71
N THR A 10 3.96 -17.18 -10.08
CA THR A 10 3.57 -17.20 -8.66
C THR A 10 4.66 -16.62 -7.76
N HIS A 11 5.92 -17.01 -7.96
CA HIS A 11 7.03 -16.51 -7.14
C HIS A 11 7.26 -15.01 -7.34
N LEU A 12 7.20 -14.51 -8.58
CA LEU A 12 7.31 -13.07 -8.86
C LEU A 12 6.12 -12.28 -8.27
N GLY A 13 4.92 -12.85 -8.31
CA GLY A 13 3.72 -12.30 -7.67
C GLY A 13 3.87 -12.18 -6.15
N LEU A 14 4.40 -13.23 -5.52
CA LEU A 14 4.68 -13.24 -4.08
C LEU A 14 5.80 -12.26 -3.70
N LEU A 15 6.88 -12.18 -4.47
CA LEU A 15 7.99 -11.26 -4.20
C LEU A 15 7.54 -9.79 -4.29
N SER A 16 6.81 -9.44 -5.34
CA SER A 16 6.27 -8.08 -5.51
C SER A 16 5.24 -7.72 -4.44
N GLY A 17 4.36 -8.66 -4.07
CA GLY A 17 3.42 -8.48 -2.96
C GLY A 17 4.13 -8.32 -1.60
N ALA A 18 5.16 -9.12 -1.33
CA ALA A 18 5.95 -9.03 -0.10
C ALA A 18 6.69 -7.70 0.01
N MET A 19 7.26 -7.20 -1.10
CA MET A 19 7.87 -5.86 -1.12
C MET A 19 6.84 -4.76 -0.86
N ALA A 20 5.63 -4.87 -1.42
CA ALA A 20 4.56 -3.91 -1.17
C ALA A 20 4.13 -3.90 0.31
N ILE A 21 3.97 -5.08 0.93
CA ILE A 21 3.64 -5.23 2.35
C ILE A 21 4.76 -4.66 3.24
N GLY A 22 6.02 -4.99 2.94
CA GLY A 22 7.16 -4.49 3.71
C GLY A 22 7.28 -2.98 3.64
N SER A 23 7.17 -2.40 2.44
CA SER A 23 7.23 -0.96 2.25
C SER A 23 6.04 -0.22 2.87
N SER A 24 4.83 -0.79 2.84
CA SER A 24 3.67 -0.21 3.52
C SER A 24 3.80 -0.24 5.05
N TRP A 25 4.36 -1.31 5.62
CA TRP A 25 4.67 -1.37 7.05
C TRP A 25 5.68 -0.30 7.45
N VAL A 26 6.77 -0.12 6.69
CA VAL A 26 7.77 0.92 6.96
C VAL A 26 7.14 2.31 6.90
N ALA A 27 6.30 2.58 5.88
CA ALA A 27 5.69 3.89 5.69
C ALA A 27 4.60 4.20 6.72
N ALA A 28 3.83 3.20 7.16
CA ALA A 28 2.67 3.40 8.05
C ALA A 28 2.98 3.20 9.54
N ILE A 29 4.05 2.47 9.89
CA ILE A 29 4.38 2.14 11.30
C ILE A 29 5.77 2.64 11.67
N ALA A 30 6.82 2.13 11.03
CA ALA A 30 8.19 2.39 11.47
C ALA A 30 8.57 3.87 11.35
N SER A 31 8.33 4.47 10.18
CA SER A 31 8.68 5.88 9.94
C SER A 31 7.90 6.86 10.81
N PRO A 32 6.57 6.72 11.00
CA PRO A 32 5.85 7.53 11.98
C PRO A 32 6.46 7.44 13.38
N ASN A 33 6.71 6.23 13.90
CA ASN A 33 7.28 6.08 15.24
C ASN A 33 8.61 6.83 15.38
N CYS A 34 9.54 6.62 14.44
CA CYS A 34 10.83 7.34 14.46
C CYS A 34 10.68 8.85 14.27
N SER A 35 9.65 9.30 13.56
CA SER A 35 9.41 10.72 13.32
C SER A 35 8.87 11.43 14.56
N PHE A 36 7.97 10.80 15.32
CA PHE A 36 7.44 11.38 16.56
C PHE A 36 8.46 11.37 17.70
N ASP A 37 9.44 10.46 17.66
CA ASP A 37 10.52 10.44 18.65
C ASP A 37 11.54 11.58 18.43
N LYS A 38 11.73 12.02 17.18
CA LYS A 38 12.83 12.95 16.82
C LYS A 38 12.36 14.35 16.39
N LEU A 39 11.10 14.51 16.03
CA LEU A 39 10.56 15.77 15.51
C LEU A 39 9.40 16.28 16.37
N ASP A 40 9.26 17.61 16.43
CA ASP A 40 8.06 18.23 16.99
C ASP A 40 6.81 17.69 16.29
N GLY A 41 5.74 17.45 17.05
CA GLY A 41 4.53 16.76 16.56
C GLY A 41 3.95 17.35 15.26
N SER A 42 4.03 18.67 15.06
CA SER A 42 3.57 19.32 13.83
C SER A 42 4.46 19.06 12.60
N ARG A 43 5.77 18.88 12.80
CA ARG A 43 6.75 18.55 11.76
C ARG A 43 6.71 17.06 11.45
N ALA A 44 6.58 16.21 12.48
CA ALA A 44 6.38 14.78 12.33
C ALA A 44 5.09 14.47 11.53
N ASP A 45 3.97 15.12 11.85
CA ASP A 45 2.71 14.94 11.12
C ASP A 45 2.84 15.29 9.63
N ARG A 46 3.56 16.37 9.31
CA ARG A 46 3.81 16.77 7.92
C ARG A 46 4.67 15.74 7.19
N HIS A 47 5.76 15.30 7.82
CA HIS A 47 6.66 14.31 7.26
C HIS A 47 5.95 13.00 6.95
N VAL A 48 5.17 12.46 7.90
CA VAL A 48 4.41 11.21 7.70
C VAL A 48 3.40 11.33 6.57
N ARG A 49 2.72 12.47 6.45
CA ARG A 49 1.75 12.69 5.37
C ARG A 49 2.44 12.75 4.00
N GLU A 50 3.56 13.46 3.90
CA GLU A 50 4.35 13.54 2.65
C GLU A 50 4.92 12.16 2.29
N LEU A 51 5.41 11.41 3.27
CA LEU A 51 5.89 10.04 3.07
C LEU A 51 4.80 9.13 2.52
N LEU A 52 3.62 9.05 3.19
CA LEU A 52 2.52 8.20 2.74
C LEU A 52 2.03 8.58 1.34
N LEU A 53 2.02 9.88 1.01
CA LEU A 53 1.65 10.35 -0.33
C LEU A 53 2.67 9.93 -1.39
N GLN A 54 3.97 9.99 -1.07
CA GLN A 54 5.04 9.61 -2.00
C GLN A 54 5.18 8.10 -2.16
N THR A 55 4.95 7.32 -1.10
CA THR A 55 5.10 5.85 -1.12
C THR A 55 3.86 5.13 -1.64
N SER A 56 2.67 5.74 -1.54
CA SER A 56 1.41 5.12 -1.98
C SER A 56 1.41 4.69 -3.46
N THR A 57 1.98 5.49 -4.36
CA THR A 57 2.07 5.13 -5.79
C THR A 57 3.02 3.97 -6.10
N PRO A 58 4.28 3.95 -5.60
CA PRO A 58 5.15 2.80 -5.81
C PRO A 58 4.59 1.53 -5.16
N ILE A 59 3.96 1.61 -3.98
CA ILE A 59 3.30 0.46 -3.34
C ILE A 59 2.15 -0.06 -4.21
N ALA A 60 1.30 0.84 -4.74
CA ALA A 60 0.24 0.47 -5.68
C ALA A 60 0.81 -0.19 -6.95
N GLY A 61 1.92 0.32 -7.48
CA GLY A 61 2.62 -0.26 -8.63
C GLY A 61 3.15 -1.66 -8.35
N MET A 62 3.72 -1.90 -7.17
CA MET A 62 4.15 -3.24 -6.74
C MET A 62 2.97 -4.20 -6.62
N MET A 63 1.83 -3.75 -6.09
CA MET A 63 0.61 -4.57 -6.02
C MET A 63 -0.01 -4.82 -7.41
N LEU A 64 0.06 -3.87 -8.35
CA LEU A 64 -0.34 -4.10 -9.74
C LEU A 64 0.54 -5.16 -10.41
N ALA A 65 1.86 -5.08 -10.21
CA ALA A 65 2.79 -6.09 -10.71
C ALA A 65 2.48 -7.46 -10.11
N SER A 66 2.21 -7.51 -8.81
CA SER A 66 1.78 -8.73 -8.11
C SER A 66 0.51 -9.32 -8.72
N GLY A 67 -0.52 -8.50 -8.94
CA GLY A 67 -1.75 -8.93 -9.59
C GLY A 67 -1.53 -9.44 -11.01
N ALA A 68 -0.71 -8.76 -11.81
CA ALA A 68 -0.38 -9.20 -13.18
C ALA A 68 0.32 -10.57 -13.19
N PHE A 69 1.25 -10.80 -12.27
CA PHE A 69 1.91 -12.09 -12.12
C PHE A 69 0.95 -13.20 -11.64
N PHE A 70 0.03 -12.89 -10.72
CA PHE A 70 -0.99 -13.86 -10.30
C PHE A 70 -1.99 -14.20 -11.41
N LEU A 71 -2.33 -13.24 -12.29
CA LEU A 71 -3.14 -13.52 -13.49
C LEU A 71 -2.40 -14.47 -14.45
N LEU A 72 -1.09 -14.25 -14.67
CA LEU A 72 -0.26 -15.14 -15.48
C LEU A 72 -0.13 -16.55 -14.86
N ALA A 73 -0.22 -16.64 -13.53
CA ALA A 73 -0.22 -17.90 -12.79
C ALA A 73 -1.63 -18.55 -12.67
N SER A 74 -2.67 -17.95 -13.24
CA SER A 74 -4.08 -18.39 -13.13
C SER A 74 -4.64 -18.43 -11.70
N SER A 75 -4.05 -17.69 -10.75
CA SER A 75 -4.51 -17.58 -9.36
C SER A 75 -5.47 -16.39 -9.25
N TRP A 76 -6.73 -16.61 -9.63
CA TRP A 76 -7.70 -15.54 -9.81
C TRP A 76 -8.06 -14.84 -8.51
N ALA A 77 -8.15 -15.56 -7.38
CA ALA A 77 -8.48 -14.92 -6.10
C ALA A 77 -7.31 -14.04 -5.61
N ALA A 78 -6.08 -14.54 -5.70
CA ALA A 78 -4.87 -13.76 -5.42
C ALA A 78 -4.74 -12.53 -6.32
N ALA A 79 -5.06 -12.66 -7.62
CA ALA A 79 -5.01 -11.55 -8.56
C ALA A 79 -6.03 -10.46 -8.25
N VAL A 80 -7.31 -10.81 -8.03
CA VAL A 80 -8.37 -9.84 -7.73
C VAL A 80 -8.07 -9.09 -6.43
N THR A 81 -7.62 -9.82 -5.40
CA THR A 81 -7.25 -9.20 -4.12
C THR A 81 -6.01 -8.30 -4.24
N ALA A 82 -5.03 -8.66 -5.07
CA ALA A 82 -3.89 -7.80 -5.35
C ALA A 82 -4.30 -6.51 -6.07
N LEU A 83 -5.21 -6.60 -7.05
CA LEU A 83 -5.74 -5.44 -7.77
C LEU A 83 -6.58 -4.54 -6.85
N LEU A 84 -7.37 -5.12 -5.95
CA LEU A 84 -8.11 -4.37 -4.93
C LEU A 84 -7.16 -3.61 -3.99
N ALA A 85 -6.10 -4.26 -3.52
CA ALA A 85 -5.08 -3.59 -2.72
C ALA A 85 -4.38 -2.48 -3.50
N ALA A 86 -4.04 -2.72 -4.77
CA ALA A 86 -3.43 -1.70 -5.63
C ALA A 86 -4.33 -0.47 -5.80
N PHE A 87 -5.62 -0.69 -6.07
CA PHE A 87 -6.61 0.38 -6.13
C PHE A 87 -6.74 1.10 -4.79
N GLY A 88 -6.71 0.35 -3.69
CA GLY A 88 -6.69 0.88 -2.34
C GLY A 88 -5.52 1.83 -2.07
N PHE A 89 -4.30 1.39 -2.38
CA PHE A 89 -3.12 2.24 -2.26
C PHE A 89 -3.19 3.45 -3.20
N TYR A 90 -3.71 3.30 -4.41
CA TYR A 90 -3.88 4.42 -5.35
C TYR A 90 -4.92 5.45 -4.88
N SER A 91 -6.06 4.98 -4.38
CA SER A 91 -7.10 5.84 -3.79
C SER A 91 -6.61 6.58 -2.55
N ASN A 92 -5.71 5.98 -1.77
CA ASN A 92 -5.09 6.65 -0.62
C ASN A 92 -4.30 7.89 -1.06
N ARG A 93 -3.61 7.86 -2.21
CA ARG A 93 -2.99 9.07 -2.79
C ARG A 93 -4.03 10.12 -3.11
N TRP A 94 -5.17 9.75 -3.68
CA TRP A 94 -6.23 10.70 -4.04
C TRP A 94 -6.82 11.39 -2.80
N MET A 95 -7.05 10.64 -1.72
CA MET A 95 -7.50 11.21 -0.44
C MET A 95 -6.42 12.08 0.23
N LEU A 96 -5.15 11.73 0.06
CA LEU A 96 -4.03 12.47 0.64
C LEU A 96 -3.62 13.71 -0.17
N THR A 97 -3.95 13.76 -1.46
CA THR A 97 -3.60 14.87 -2.35
C THR A 97 -4.28 16.14 -1.84
N PRO A 98 -3.52 17.21 -1.52
CA PRO A 98 -4.12 18.45 -1.06
C PRO A 98 -4.99 19.03 -2.16
N GLY A 99 -6.32 18.89 -2.03
CA GLY A 99 -7.26 19.63 -2.87
C GLY A 99 -7.00 21.13 -2.77
N LYS A 100 -7.39 21.89 -3.82
CA LYS A 100 -7.35 23.36 -3.80
C LYS A 100 -8.13 23.84 -2.59
N LYS A 101 -7.42 24.32 -1.57
CA LYS A 101 -8.04 24.79 -0.32
C LYS A 101 -8.74 26.11 -0.57
N HIS A 102 -10.02 26.20 -0.24
CA HIS A 102 -10.66 27.49 -0.05
C HIS A 102 -10.03 28.20 1.16
N LYS A 103 -9.72 29.49 1.02
CA LYS A 103 -9.16 30.33 2.09
C LYS A 103 -10.12 30.29 3.30
N GLY A 104 -9.73 29.63 4.39
CA GLY A 104 -10.45 29.69 5.68
C GLY A 104 -10.61 28.37 6.43
N GLU A 105 -10.50 27.21 5.78
CA GLU A 105 -10.73 25.93 6.47
C GLU A 105 -9.50 25.47 7.28
N ARG A 106 -9.62 25.56 8.61
CA ARG A 106 -8.75 24.85 9.56
C ARG A 106 -9.10 23.35 9.53
N THR A 107 -8.49 22.61 8.62
CA THR A 107 -8.58 21.15 8.66
C THR A 107 -7.84 20.62 9.89
N SER A 108 -8.50 19.76 10.68
CA SER A 108 -7.87 19.04 11.78
C SER A 108 -6.78 18.12 11.21
N ARG A 109 -5.51 18.57 11.28
CA ARG A 109 -4.35 17.83 10.78
C ARG A 109 -4.22 16.43 11.41
N LYS A 110 -4.69 16.28 12.66
CA LYS A 110 -4.76 14.98 13.37
C LYS A 110 -5.73 14.00 12.72
N GLY A 111 -6.90 14.46 12.25
CA GLY A 111 -7.91 13.60 11.64
C GLY A 111 -7.46 13.02 10.29
N GLN A 112 -6.84 13.85 9.44
CA GLN A 112 -6.33 13.39 8.14
C GLN A 112 -5.20 12.36 8.26
N ARG A 113 -4.38 12.44 9.32
CA ARG A 113 -3.32 11.45 9.59
C ARG A 113 -3.88 10.11 10.06
N ALA A 114 -4.81 10.12 11.02
CA ALA A 114 -5.42 8.88 11.50
C ALA A 114 -6.06 8.12 10.33
N VAL A 115 -6.79 8.83 9.48
CA VAL A 115 -7.42 8.27 8.28
C VAL A 115 -6.38 7.69 7.32
N SER A 116 -5.29 8.40 7.02
CA SER A 116 -4.28 7.89 6.08
C SER A 116 -3.50 6.67 6.59
N VAL A 117 -3.19 6.64 7.88
CA VAL A 117 -2.52 5.49 8.51
C VAL A 117 -3.47 4.30 8.56
N SER A 118 -4.72 4.51 8.98
CA SER A 118 -5.74 3.45 9.00
C SER A 118 -6.00 2.86 7.62
N PHE A 119 -6.14 3.69 6.57
CA PHE A 119 -6.29 3.19 5.21
C PHE A 119 -5.06 2.41 4.73
N SER A 120 -3.85 2.91 5.01
CA SER A 120 -2.61 2.20 4.66
C SER A 120 -2.53 0.83 5.35
N LEU A 121 -2.91 0.75 6.62
CA LEU A 121 -2.96 -0.50 7.38
C LEU A 121 -4.03 -1.46 6.84
N MET A 122 -5.24 -0.96 6.53
CA MET A 122 -6.30 -1.79 5.93
C MET A 122 -5.86 -2.39 4.60
N PHE A 123 -5.25 -1.59 3.71
CA PHE A 123 -4.78 -2.12 2.42
C PHE A 123 -3.54 -3.00 2.53
N THR A 124 -2.74 -2.82 3.59
CA THR A 124 -1.67 -3.77 3.93
C THR A 124 -2.25 -5.13 4.33
N LEU A 125 -3.33 -5.16 5.11
CA LEU A 125 -4.03 -6.41 5.43
C LEU A 125 -4.58 -7.10 4.18
N VAL A 126 -5.19 -6.35 3.26
CA VAL A 126 -5.67 -6.89 1.97
C VAL A 126 -4.50 -7.44 1.14
N ALA A 127 -3.35 -6.77 1.13
CA ALA A 127 -2.14 -7.27 0.46
C ALA A 127 -1.62 -8.57 1.09
N ILE A 128 -1.65 -8.70 2.43
CA ILE A 128 -1.30 -9.94 3.12
C ILE A 128 -2.25 -11.07 2.73
N VAL A 129 -3.56 -10.82 2.69
CA VAL A 129 -4.55 -11.81 2.25
C VAL A 129 -4.27 -12.27 0.82
N SER A 130 -3.95 -11.34 -0.09
CA SER A 130 -3.57 -11.68 -1.46
C SER A 130 -2.34 -12.58 -1.53
N ALA A 131 -1.29 -12.27 -0.75
CA ALA A 131 -0.09 -13.11 -0.68
C ALA A 131 -0.39 -14.51 -0.15
N VAL A 132 -1.25 -14.63 0.87
CA VAL A 132 -1.69 -15.93 1.40
C VAL A 132 -2.45 -16.74 0.34
N LEU A 133 -3.37 -16.12 -0.38
CA LEU A 133 -4.09 -16.77 -1.48
C LEU A 133 -3.12 -17.23 -2.59
N GLY A 134 -2.13 -16.41 -2.93
CA GLY A 134 -1.09 -16.76 -3.90
C GLY A 134 -0.21 -17.92 -3.45
N MET A 135 0.06 -18.06 -2.15
CA MET A 135 0.77 -19.24 -1.60
C MET A 135 -0.05 -20.52 -1.70
N ILE A 136 -1.38 -20.42 -1.51
CA ILE A 136 -2.30 -21.56 -1.61
C ILE A 136 -2.67 -21.85 -3.09
N ARG A 137 -2.28 -20.97 -4.03
CA ARG A 137 -2.59 -21.02 -5.47
C ARG A 137 -4.11 -21.00 -5.77
N ILE A 138 -4.83 -20.15 -5.04
CA ILE A 138 -6.26 -19.87 -5.23
C ILE A 138 -6.43 -18.49 -5.87
#